data_AF-A0A937NFS4-F1
#
_entry.id   AF-A0A937NFS4-F1
#
_cell.length_a   1.000
_cell.length_b   1.000
_cell.length_c   1.000
_cell.angle_alpha   90.00
_cell.angle_beta   90.00
_cell.angle_gamma   90.00
#
_symmetry.space_group_name_H-M   'P 1'
#
loop_
_entity.id
_entity.type
_entity.pdbx_description
1 polymer ?
#
loop_
_entity_poly.entity_id
_entity_poly.type
_entity_poly.pdbx_seq_one_letter_code
_entity_poly.pdbx_strand_id
1 'polypeptide(L)'
;MKKQRLVKIYYKNGEEVIEITEKGKKWLLKYKLDDMEIKKPKKWDGLWRIVIFDIPEKRKKARNAINLKLKNLGFYPIQKSTFIYPYECRNEIDFVAEHSFARKYINYIIAKEIDNSKKLRKIFKI
;
A
#
# COMPACT_ATOMS: atom_id res chain seq x y z
N MET A 1 5.86 32.00 7.97
CA MET A 1 4.88 30.90 7.71
C MET A 1 4.26 30.43 9.02
N LYS A 2 2.94 30.56 9.22
CA LYS A 2 2.25 30.07 10.44
C LYS A 2 2.32 28.54 10.51
N LYS A 3 2.94 27.99 11.55
CA LYS A 3 2.87 26.56 11.92
C LYS A 3 1.40 26.21 12.20
N GLN A 4 0.71 25.64 11.22
CA GLN A 4 -0.68 25.17 11.40
C GLN A 4 -0.67 23.84 12.19
N ARG A 5 -1.50 23.74 13.23
CA ARG A 5 -1.59 22.61 14.16
C ARG A 5 -2.29 21.38 13.53
N LEU A 6 -1.79 20.18 13.82
CA LEU A 6 -2.38 18.90 13.36
C LEU A 6 -3.58 18.45 14.21
N VAL A 7 -3.67 18.96 15.42
CA VAL A 7 -4.77 18.72 16.37
C VAL A 7 -5.37 20.05 16.83
N LYS A 8 -6.65 20.05 17.16
CA LYS A 8 -7.32 21.11 17.91
C LYS A 8 -7.66 20.58 19.30
N ILE A 9 -7.47 21.40 20.31
CA ILE A 9 -7.76 21.10 21.71
C ILE A 9 -8.82 22.10 22.16
N TYR A 10 -9.93 21.63 22.73
CA TYR A 10 -11.02 22.46 23.21
C TYR A 10 -11.76 21.76 24.36
N TYR A 11 -12.45 22.53 25.21
CA TYR A 11 -13.27 21.96 26.28
C TYR A 11 -14.70 21.72 25.80
N LYS A 12 -15.28 20.57 26.15
CA LYS A 12 -16.69 20.23 25.91
C LYS A 12 -17.22 19.52 27.16
N ASN A 13 -18.31 20.04 27.74
CA ASN A 13 -18.93 19.49 28.96
C ASN A 13 -17.98 19.35 30.15
N GLY A 14 -17.01 20.25 30.31
CA GLY A 14 -16.01 20.19 31.38
C GLY A 14 -14.84 19.23 31.09
N GLU A 15 -14.85 18.53 29.97
CA GLU A 15 -13.78 17.62 29.55
C GLU A 15 -12.89 18.27 28.48
N GLU A 16 -11.57 18.03 28.55
CA GLU A 16 -10.64 18.41 27.48
C GLU A 16 -10.75 17.42 26.32
N VAL A 17 -11.09 17.94 25.13
CA VAL A 17 -11.24 17.16 23.90
C VAL A 17 -10.09 17.46 22.95
N ILE A 18 -9.43 16.41 22.49
CA ILE A 18 -8.40 16.47 21.44
C ILE A 18 -8.99 15.91 20.15
N GLU A 19 -9.03 16.71 19.09
CA GLU A 19 -9.56 16.29 17.79
C GLU A 19 -8.54 16.52 16.67
N ILE A 20 -8.34 15.51 15.82
CA ILE A 20 -7.47 15.61 14.66
C ILE A 20 -8.12 16.51 13.61
N THR A 21 -7.39 17.54 13.16
CA THR A 21 -7.86 18.44 12.10
C THR A 21 -7.84 17.73 10.75
N GLU A 22 -8.56 18.24 9.74
CA GLU A 22 -8.47 17.69 8.37
C GLU A 22 -7.04 17.64 7.83
N LYS A 23 -6.22 18.63 8.19
CA LYS A 23 -4.79 18.62 7.89
C LYS A 23 -4.06 17.49 8.62
N GLY A 24 -4.36 17.28 9.90
CA GLY A 24 -3.87 16.16 10.70
C GLY A 24 -4.26 14.80 10.11
N LYS A 25 -5.51 14.64 9.63
CA LYS A 25 -5.98 13.41 8.97
C LYS A 25 -5.21 13.15 7.68
N LYS A 26 -5.07 14.16 6.81
CA LYS A 26 -4.27 14.05 5.57
C LYS A 26 -2.81 13.73 5.85
N TRP A 27 -2.22 14.38 6.86
CA TRP A 27 -0.85 14.11 7.28
C TRP A 27 -0.70 12.66 7.77
N LEU A 28 -1.63 12.19 8.61
CA LEU A 28 -1.63 10.82 9.12
C LEU A 28 -1.77 9.79 7.99
N LEU A 29 -2.63 10.04 7.01
CA LEU A 29 -2.78 9.17 5.83
C LEU A 29 -1.50 9.10 5.00
N LYS A 30 -0.83 10.24 4.80
CA LYS A 30 0.47 10.27 4.11
C LYS A 30 1.55 9.53 4.90
N TYR A 31 1.64 9.79 6.20
CA TYR A 31 2.59 9.13 7.09
C TYR A 31 2.40 7.61 7.11
N LYS A 32 1.15 7.15 7.24
CA LYS A 32 0.81 5.72 7.15
C LYS A 32 1.17 5.12 5.80
N LEU A 33 1.09 5.88 4.70
CA LEU A 33 1.53 5.40 3.40
C LEU A 33 3.05 5.27 3.35
N ASP A 34 3.78 6.25 3.86
CA ASP A 34 5.25 6.28 3.79
C ASP A 34 5.85 5.14 4.63
N ASP A 35 5.40 4.97 5.88
CA ASP A 35 5.89 3.96 6.85
C ASP A 35 5.19 2.59 6.72
N MET A 36 4.38 2.41 5.67
CA MET A 36 3.71 1.13 5.44
C MET A 36 4.73 0.00 5.22
N GLU A 37 4.61 -1.06 6.00
CA GLU A 37 5.37 -2.30 5.88
C GLU A 37 4.41 -3.49 5.82
N ILE A 38 4.79 -4.55 5.10
CA ILE A 38 4.05 -5.81 5.08
C ILE A 38 4.69 -6.79 6.04
N LYS A 39 3.89 -7.34 6.96
CA LYS A 39 4.33 -8.36 7.90
C LYS A 39 4.79 -9.61 7.15
N LYS A 40 6.03 -10.02 7.40
CA LYS A 40 6.60 -11.25 6.85
C LYS A 40 6.48 -12.37 7.89
N PRO A 41 5.53 -13.30 7.75
CA PRO A 41 5.43 -14.43 8.67
C PRO A 41 6.68 -15.31 8.60
N LYS A 42 6.99 -16.02 9.69
CA LYS A 42 8.13 -16.96 9.74
C LYS A 42 8.00 -18.11 8.73
N LYS A 43 6.76 -18.51 8.43
CA LYS A 43 6.44 -19.58 7.49
C LYS A 43 5.58 -19.00 6.37
N TRP A 44 5.99 -19.25 5.14
CA TRP A 44 5.19 -18.95 3.96
C TRP A 44 3.99 -19.91 3.88
N ASP A 45 2.82 -19.39 3.53
CA ASP A 45 1.55 -20.13 3.49
C ASP A 45 1.33 -20.88 2.17
N GLY A 46 2.27 -20.79 1.22
CA GLY A 46 2.17 -21.47 -0.07
C GLY A 46 1.44 -20.68 -1.15
N LEU A 47 1.03 -19.43 -0.88
CA LEU A 47 0.25 -18.63 -1.82
C LEU A 47 1.05 -17.42 -2.35
N TRP A 48 0.84 -17.12 -3.62
CA TRP A 48 1.35 -15.95 -4.30
C TRP A 48 0.29 -14.87 -4.37
N ARG A 49 0.70 -13.62 -4.16
CA ARG A 49 -0.12 -12.43 -4.24
C ARG A 49 0.33 -11.65 -5.46
N ILE A 50 -0.53 -11.58 -6.45
CA ILE A 50 -0.25 -10.91 -7.70
C ILE A 50 -1.10 -9.66 -7.77
N VAL A 51 -0.44 -8.54 -8.02
CA VAL A 51 -1.09 -7.25 -8.23
C VAL A 51 -0.89 -6.87 -9.69
N ILE A 52 -1.99 -6.78 -10.41
CA ILE A 52 -1.99 -6.28 -11.79
C ILE A 52 -2.78 -4.98 -11.85
N PHE A 53 -2.36 -4.07 -12.70
CA PHE A 53 -3.10 -2.83 -12.91
C PHE A 53 -3.07 -2.33 -14.34
N ASP A 54 -4.18 -1.75 -14.77
CA ASP A 54 -4.29 -1.05 -16.05
C ASP A 54 -4.76 0.38 -15.82
N ILE A 55 -3.80 1.27 -15.55
CA ILE A 55 -4.07 2.67 -15.22
C ILE A 55 -3.89 3.53 -16.49
N PRO A 56 -4.94 4.25 -16.91
CA PRO A 56 -4.91 5.08 -18.13
C PRO A 56 -3.78 6.11 -18.14
N GLU A 57 -3.29 6.47 -19.32
CA GLU A 57 -2.15 7.40 -19.47
C GLU A 57 -2.42 8.78 -18.85
N LYS A 58 -3.67 9.26 -18.92
CA LYS A 58 -4.11 10.49 -18.23
C LYS A 58 -3.87 10.47 -16.71
N ARG A 59 -3.62 9.29 -16.13
CA ARG A 59 -3.30 9.05 -14.71
C ARG A 59 -1.88 8.51 -14.49
N LYS A 60 -0.95 8.79 -15.40
CA LYS A 60 0.47 8.37 -15.33
C LYS A 60 1.11 8.62 -13.96
N LYS A 61 0.81 9.74 -13.30
CA LYS A 61 1.32 10.04 -11.95
C LYS A 61 0.91 8.99 -10.92
N ALA A 62 -0.36 8.59 -10.90
CA ALA A 62 -0.86 7.55 -10.01
C ALA A 62 -0.23 6.19 -10.34
N ARG A 63 -0.12 5.86 -11.63
CA ARG A 63 0.55 4.63 -12.09
C ARG A 63 1.99 4.55 -11.60
N ASN A 64 2.76 5.63 -11.77
CA ASN A 64 4.16 5.68 -11.34
C ASN A 64 4.28 5.59 -9.81
N ALA A 65 3.40 6.27 -9.06
CA ALA A 65 3.38 6.21 -7.61
C ALA A 65 3.10 4.79 -7.09
N ILE A 66 2.11 4.09 -7.66
CA ILE A 66 1.81 2.70 -7.30
C ILE A 66 2.99 1.78 -7.63
N ASN A 67 3.58 1.94 -8.82
CA ASN A 67 4.73 1.14 -9.25
C ASN A 67 5.91 1.29 -8.27
N LEU A 68 6.21 2.53 -7.87
CA LEU A 68 7.25 2.82 -6.90
C LEU A 68 6.91 2.26 -5.51
N LYS A 69 5.66 2.45 -5.05
CA LYS A 69 5.26 1.97 -3.72
C LYS A 69 5.30 0.46 -3.61
N LEU A 70 4.85 -0.28 -4.62
CA LEU A 70 4.93 -1.75 -4.64
C LEU A 70 6.38 -2.24 -4.58
N LYS A 71 7.30 -1.61 -5.31
CA LYS A 71 8.73 -1.92 -5.21
C LYS A 71 9.28 -1.65 -3.81
N ASN A 72 8.90 -0.52 -3.20
CA ASN A 72 9.33 -0.17 -1.84
C ASN A 72 8.79 -1.16 -0.79
N LEU A 73 7.59 -1.70 -1.00
CA LEU A 73 7.01 -2.76 -0.17
C LEU A 73 7.66 -4.14 -0.39
N GLY A 74 8.56 -4.24 -1.36
CA GLY A 74 9.33 -5.45 -1.67
C GLY A 74 8.66 -6.37 -2.68
N PHE A 75 7.64 -5.91 -3.42
CA PHE A 75 7.09 -6.71 -4.53
C PHE A 75 8.12 -6.86 -5.64
N TYR A 76 8.13 -8.03 -6.26
CA TYR A 76 8.95 -8.30 -7.44
C TYR A 76 8.16 -7.97 -8.71
N PRO A 77 8.67 -7.11 -9.61
CA PRO A 77 8.02 -6.82 -10.89
C PRO A 77 8.24 -7.97 -11.88
N ILE A 78 7.17 -8.69 -12.25
CA ILE A 78 7.24 -9.70 -13.33
C ILE A 78 7.03 -9.03 -14.69
N GLN A 79 6.20 -7.98 -14.75
CA GLN A 79 6.02 -7.13 -15.92
C GLN A 79 5.83 -5.67 -15.49
N LYS A 80 5.68 -4.74 -16.45
CA LYS A 80 5.55 -3.30 -16.19
C LYS A 80 4.41 -2.94 -15.22
N SER A 81 3.31 -3.65 -15.29
CA SER A 81 2.13 -3.45 -14.43
C SER A 81 1.69 -4.70 -13.68
N THR A 82 2.61 -5.66 -13.49
CA THR A 82 2.35 -6.96 -12.87
C THR A 82 3.42 -7.21 -11.81
N PHE A 83 2.99 -7.31 -10.58
CA PHE A 83 3.85 -7.46 -9.40
C PHE A 83 3.47 -8.70 -8.63
N ILE A 84 4.45 -9.33 -8.00
CA ILE A 84 4.24 -10.53 -7.19
C ILE A 84 4.85 -10.40 -5.81
N TYR A 85 4.20 -11.03 -4.83
CA TYR A 85 4.66 -11.11 -3.46
C TYR A 85 4.22 -12.41 -2.79
N PRO A 86 4.99 -12.98 -1.85
CA PRO A 86 4.61 -14.24 -1.22
C PRO A 86 3.75 -14.07 0.03
N TYR A 87 3.68 -12.88 0.64
CA TYR A 87 3.00 -12.69 1.93
C TYR A 87 1.67 -11.98 1.78
N GLU A 88 0.78 -12.22 2.75
CA GLU A 88 -0.53 -11.55 2.81
C GLU A 88 -0.36 -10.03 2.91
N CYS A 89 -1.12 -9.32 2.08
CA CYS A 89 -0.90 -7.88 1.86
C CYS A 89 -2.15 -7.17 1.33
N ARG A 90 -3.34 -7.79 1.42
CA ARG A 90 -4.57 -7.25 0.83
C ARG A 90 -4.88 -5.84 1.34
N ASN A 91 -4.74 -5.61 2.64
CA ASN A 91 -5.05 -4.33 3.28
C ASN A 91 -4.12 -3.21 2.78
N GLU A 92 -2.83 -3.52 2.62
CA GLU A 92 -1.82 -2.59 2.12
C GLU A 92 -2.09 -2.24 0.66
N ILE A 93 -2.45 -3.22 -0.17
CA ILE A 93 -2.83 -2.99 -1.56
C ILE A 93 -4.09 -2.15 -1.65
N ASP A 94 -5.12 -2.44 -0.86
CA ASP A 94 -6.35 -1.66 -0.85
C ASP A 94 -6.08 -0.22 -0.40
N PHE A 95 -5.27 -0.01 0.63
CA PHE A 95 -4.88 1.34 1.06
C PHE A 95 -4.11 2.11 -0.02
N VAL A 96 -3.12 1.49 -0.67
CA VAL A 96 -2.35 2.11 -1.78
C VAL A 96 -3.29 2.48 -2.94
N ALA A 97 -4.22 1.57 -3.26
CA ALA A 97 -5.17 1.73 -4.35
C ALA A 97 -6.16 2.88 -4.10
N GLU A 98 -6.72 2.96 -2.90
CA GLU A 98 -7.63 4.03 -2.49
C GLU A 98 -6.91 5.38 -2.39
N HIS A 99 -5.73 5.42 -1.75
CA HIS A 99 -4.94 6.64 -1.64
C HIS A 99 -4.56 7.22 -3.01
N SER A 100 -4.35 6.35 -4.00
CA SER A 100 -4.06 6.74 -5.38
C SER A 100 -5.31 7.01 -6.22
N PHE A 101 -6.51 6.89 -5.63
CA PHE A 101 -7.82 6.93 -6.29
C PHE A 101 -7.91 5.95 -7.48
N ALA A 102 -7.18 4.84 -7.43
CA ALA A 102 -6.94 3.94 -8.55
C ALA A 102 -7.54 2.55 -8.36
N ARG A 103 -8.27 2.30 -7.26
CA ARG A 103 -8.85 0.99 -6.90
C ARG A 103 -9.48 0.24 -8.07
N LYS A 104 -10.33 0.90 -8.87
CA LYS A 104 -11.02 0.28 -10.02
C LYS A 104 -10.11 -0.23 -11.14
N TYR A 105 -8.83 0.14 -11.12
CA TYR A 105 -7.83 -0.26 -12.11
C TYR A 105 -6.90 -1.35 -11.61
N ILE A 106 -7.04 -1.79 -10.34
CA ILE A 106 -6.12 -2.73 -9.69
C ILE A 106 -6.85 -4.03 -9.39
N ASN A 107 -6.31 -5.13 -9.88
CA ASN A 107 -6.75 -6.47 -9.52
C ASN A 107 -5.74 -7.12 -8.58
N TYR A 108 -6.27 -7.81 -7.57
CA TYR A 108 -5.50 -8.57 -6.59
C TYR A 108 -5.86 -10.04 -6.77
N ILE A 109 -4.86 -10.86 -7.08
CA ILE A 109 -5.03 -12.27 -7.39
C ILE A 109 -4.23 -13.07 -6.37
N ILE A 110 -4.87 -14.09 -5.81
CA ILE A 110 -4.23 -15.10 -4.99
C ILE A 110 -4.05 -16.34 -5.87
N ALA A 111 -2.81 -16.79 -6.02
CA ALA A 111 -2.47 -17.94 -6.85
C ALA A 111 -1.70 -18.97 -6.03
N LYS A 112 -2.06 -20.24 -6.13
CA LYS A 112 -1.30 -21.34 -5.52
C LYS A 112 -0.04 -21.68 -6.35
N GLU A 113 -0.17 -21.59 -7.67
CA GLU A 113 0.87 -21.99 -8.62
C GLU A 113 1.09 -20.88 -9.64
N ILE A 114 2.36 -20.72 -10.04
CA ILE A 114 2.83 -19.76 -11.04
C ILE A 114 4.05 -20.35 -11.74
N ASP A 115 4.28 -19.91 -12.97
CA ASP A 115 5.54 -20.17 -13.64
C ASP A 115 6.72 -19.56 -12.89
N ASN A 116 7.89 -20.19 -13.02
CA ASN A 116 9.14 -19.73 -12.40
C ASN A 116 9.10 -19.61 -10.86
N SER A 117 8.17 -20.31 -10.19
CA SER A 117 8.04 -20.27 -8.72
C SER A 117 9.36 -20.57 -8.00
N LYS A 118 10.17 -21.52 -8.50
CA LYS A 118 11.50 -21.84 -7.92
C LYS A 118 12.44 -20.62 -7.89
N LYS A 119 12.46 -19.81 -8.95
CA LYS A 119 13.28 -18.59 -9.02
C LYS A 119 12.76 -17.52 -8.05
N LEU A 120 11.45 -17.33 -8.01
CA LEU A 120 10.83 -16.33 -7.14
C LEU A 120 11.00 -16.67 -5.66
N ARG A 121 10.89 -17.94 -5.28
CA ARG A 121 11.19 -18.41 -3.93
C ARG A 121 12.61 -18.05 -3.48
N LYS A 122 13.61 -18.22 -4.35
CA LYS A 122 15.00 -17.77 -4.08
C LYS A 122 15.10 -16.26 -3.88
N ILE A 123 14.40 -15.46 -4.68
CA ILE A 123 14.38 -14.00 -4.55
C ILE A 123 13.81 -13.58 -3.19
N PHE A 124 12.72 -14.22 -2.76
CA PHE A 124 12.05 -13.91 -1.50
C PHE A 124 12.64 -14.64 -0.27
N LYS A 125 13.58 -15.55 -0.48
CA LYS A 125 14.22 -16.39 0.55
C LYS A 125 13.20 -17.24 1.33
N ILE A 126 12.30 -17.90 0.60
CA ILE A 126 11.26 -18.82 1.12
C ILE A 126 11.33 -20.22 0.48
#